data_AF-A0A5P2C394-F1
#
_entry.id   AF-A0A5P2C394-F1
#
_cell.length_a   1.000
_cell.length_b   1.000
_cell.length_c   1.000
_cell.angle_alpha   90.00
_cell.angle_beta   90.00
_cell.angle_gamma   90.00
#
_symmetry.space_group_name_H-M   'P 1'
#
loop_
_entity.id
_entity.type
_entity.pdbx_description
1 polymer ?
#
loop_
_entity_poly.entity_id
_entity_poly.type
_entity_poly.pdbx_seq_one_letter_code
_entity_poly.pdbx_strand_id
1 'polypeptide(L)'
;MTAAIPRKTGLIRRSERRTGVVVMGRCSWSLAAAAGRADRTENVSHAAPGSGDAGRMTVWNVMYEDWQLECCGDPFAVGDEVTWRLMVDTTAPEREWRAELTEIEGPVESAGGGPVVCSGGVTVPWTGSGAWPPRLHLRGLLRVEHHGGEWPRTTGVVRGIQVVGQGFLEENLVPGKRTLRPVDRCPKRFEHVGRAAAGAKLRREETGVLVALEVEV
;
A
#
# COMPACT_ATOMS: atom_id res chain seq x y z
N MET A 1 22.90 -28.94 41.20
CA MET A 1 22.71 -27.47 41.29
C MET A 1 21.97 -27.04 40.04
N THR A 2 20.65 -26.84 40.16
CA THR A 2 19.76 -26.59 39.02
C THR A 2 19.01 -25.30 39.33
N ALA A 3 19.35 -24.22 38.63
CA ALA A 3 18.72 -22.91 38.83
C ALA A 3 17.57 -22.72 37.84
N ALA A 4 16.38 -22.44 38.39
CA ALA A 4 15.16 -22.16 37.64
C ALA A 4 15.09 -20.69 37.21
N ILE A 5 14.62 -20.44 35.98
CA ILE A 5 14.40 -19.11 35.40
C ILE A 5 12.94 -18.69 35.65
N PRO A 6 12.66 -17.50 36.21
CA PRO A 6 11.29 -17.02 36.38
C PRO A 6 10.73 -16.40 35.09
N ARG A 7 9.52 -16.82 34.70
CA ARG A 7 8.73 -16.20 33.62
C ARG A 7 8.02 -14.94 34.15
N LYS A 8 8.21 -13.79 33.51
CA LYS A 8 7.44 -12.56 33.76
C LYS A 8 6.26 -12.49 32.78
N THR A 9 5.06 -12.65 33.32
CA THR A 9 3.78 -12.40 32.65
C THR A 9 3.48 -10.90 32.74
N GLY A 10 3.51 -10.19 31.62
CA GLY A 10 3.14 -8.78 31.51
C GLY A 10 1.80 -8.62 30.79
N LEU A 11 0.76 -8.33 31.56
CA LEU A 11 -0.61 -8.09 31.13
C LEU A 11 -0.72 -6.68 30.49
N ILE A 12 -1.04 -6.56 29.20
CA ILE A 12 -1.28 -5.26 28.55
C ILE A 12 -2.79 -4.94 28.58
N ARG A 13 -3.16 -3.91 29.34
CA ARG A 13 -4.50 -3.29 29.31
C ARG A 13 -4.64 -2.42 28.05
N ARG A 14 -5.59 -2.75 27.18
CA ARG A 14 -6.02 -1.89 26.06
C ARG A 14 -6.92 -0.76 26.59
N SER A 15 -6.56 0.47 26.26
CA SER A 15 -7.38 1.68 26.46
C SER A 15 -8.05 2.00 25.13
N GLU A 16 -9.37 1.87 25.09
CA GLU A 16 -10.21 2.31 23.97
C GLU A 16 -10.38 3.84 24.03
N ARG A 17 -10.16 4.54 22.92
CA ARG A 17 -10.68 5.89 22.71
C ARG A 17 -11.47 5.92 21.41
N ARG A 18 -12.76 6.19 21.54
CA ARG A 18 -13.67 6.53 20.45
C ARG A 18 -13.37 7.95 19.99
N THR A 19 -13.24 8.16 18.68
CA THR A 19 -13.20 9.49 18.08
C THR A 19 -14.39 9.62 17.13
N GLY A 20 -15.23 10.62 17.40
CA GLY A 20 -16.44 10.93 16.64
C GLY A 20 -16.13 11.55 15.28
N VAL A 21 -16.99 11.24 14.31
CA VAL A 21 -16.98 11.76 12.94
C VAL A 21 -17.73 13.09 12.91
N VAL A 22 -17.10 14.12 12.35
CA VAL A 22 -17.74 15.39 11.98
C VAL A 22 -17.94 15.40 10.46
N VAL A 23 -19.19 15.47 10.04
CA VAL A 23 -19.60 15.59 8.63
C VAL A 23 -19.73 17.07 8.30
N MET A 24 -18.99 17.56 7.30
CA MET A 24 -19.15 18.89 6.71
C MET A 24 -19.57 18.75 5.25
N GLY A 25 -20.68 19.42 4.92
CA GLY A 25 -21.45 19.25 3.69
C GLY A 25 -20.82 19.84 2.43
N ARG A 26 -21.25 19.29 1.30
CA ARG A 26 -20.89 19.72 -0.06
C ARG A 26 -21.87 20.79 -0.55
N CYS A 27 -21.36 21.94 -0.98
CA CYS A 27 -22.10 22.90 -1.80
C CYS A 27 -22.02 22.48 -3.27
N SER A 28 -23.18 22.24 -3.86
CA SER A 28 -23.39 21.98 -5.29
C SER A 28 -23.59 23.30 -6.03
N TRP A 29 -22.88 23.50 -7.15
CA TRP A 29 -23.20 24.53 -8.14
C TRP A 29 -23.59 23.81 -9.44
N SER A 30 -24.83 24.04 -9.87
CA SER A 30 -25.35 23.60 -11.17
C SER A 30 -25.08 24.67 -12.22
N LEU A 31 -24.66 24.25 -13.42
CA LEU A 31 -24.72 25.06 -14.63
C LEU A 31 -25.38 24.25 -15.73
N ALA A 32 -26.54 24.73 -16.17
CA ALA A 32 -27.24 24.28 -17.36
C ALA A 32 -26.63 24.97 -18.60
N ALA A 33 -26.52 24.25 -19.71
CA ALA A 33 -26.29 24.84 -21.02
C ALA A 33 -27.13 24.14 -22.08
N ALA A 34 -27.56 24.96 -23.04
CA ALA A 34 -28.70 24.78 -23.91
C ALA A 34 -28.54 23.70 -25.00
N ALA A 35 -29.71 23.22 -25.43
CA ALA A 35 -29.91 22.39 -26.60
C ALA A 35 -29.64 23.17 -27.90
N GLY A 36 -28.94 22.52 -28.83
CA GLY A 36 -28.86 22.89 -30.24
C GLY A 36 -29.09 21.63 -31.08
N ARG A 37 -30.01 21.71 -32.04
CA ARG A 37 -30.47 20.64 -32.93
C ARG A 37 -30.06 20.98 -34.38
N ALA A 38 -29.91 19.94 -35.20
CA ALA A 38 -29.52 19.88 -36.63
C ALA A 38 -28.00 19.67 -36.80
N ASP A 39 -27.50 18.78 -37.64
CA ASP A 39 -28.00 18.36 -38.95
C ASP A 39 -27.60 16.89 -39.25
N ARG A 40 -28.45 16.17 -39.97
CA ARG A 40 -28.34 14.74 -40.27
C ARG A 40 -27.78 14.60 -41.68
N THR A 41 -26.48 14.35 -41.79
CA THR A 41 -25.86 13.88 -43.02
C THR A 41 -25.39 12.43 -42.83
N GLU A 42 -25.89 11.56 -43.71
CA GLU A 42 -25.59 10.14 -43.77
C GLU A 42 -24.13 9.97 -44.21
N ASN A 43 -23.27 9.58 -43.27
CA ASN A 43 -21.89 9.18 -43.56
C ASN A 43 -21.80 7.66 -43.61
N VAL A 44 -21.44 7.17 -44.80
CA VAL A 44 -21.16 5.77 -45.13
C VAL A 44 -20.13 5.21 -44.14
N SER A 45 -20.55 4.20 -43.39
CA SER A 45 -19.76 3.57 -42.34
C SER A 45 -18.64 2.71 -42.92
N HIS A 46 -17.41 3.23 -42.91
CA HIS A 46 -16.23 2.37 -42.83
C HIS A 46 -16.00 2.05 -41.36
N ALA A 47 -16.12 0.76 -41.01
CA ALA A 47 -15.83 0.25 -39.68
C ALA A 47 -14.41 0.63 -39.27
N ALA A 48 -14.29 1.51 -38.26
CA ALA A 48 -13.05 1.71 -37.54
C ALA A 48 -12.69 0.39 -36.83
N PRO A 49 -11.40 0.01 -36.76
CA PRO A 49 -10.98 -1.07 -35.87
C PRO A 49 -11.41 -0.72 -34.46
N GLY A 50 -11.98 -1.70 -33.76
CA GLY A 50 -12.58 -1.55 -32.44
C GLY A 50 -11.69 -0.69 -31.55
N SER A 51 -12.29 0.39 -31.04
CA SER A 51 -11.74 1.21 -29.98
C SER A 51 -11.50 0.27 -28.81
N GLY A 52 -10.29 -0.29 -28.76
CA GLY A 52 -9.86 -1.22 -27.73
C GLY A 52 -10.06 -0.55 -26.39
N ASP A 53 -10.68 -1.30 -25.49
CA ASP A 53 -10.70 -1.03 -24.07
C ASP A 53 -9.26 -0.78 -23.63
N ALA A 54 -8.82 0.48 -23.66
CA ALA A 54 -7.58 0.87 -23.04
C ALA A 54 -7.86 0.71 -21.55
N GLY A 55 -7.56 -0.50 -21.05
CA GLY A 55 -7.86 -0.95 -19.71
C GLY A 55 -7.58 0.15 -18.72
N ARG A 56 -8.53 0.44 -17.84
CA ARG A 56 -8.39 1.52 -16.87
C ARG A 56 -7.20 1.16 -15.98
N MET A 57 -6.16 1.98 -15.99
CA MET A 57 -4.97 1.78 -15.16
C MET A 57 -5.09 2.56 -13.85
N THR A 58 -4.68 1.96 -12.74
CA THR A 58 -4.60 2.61 -11.42
C THR A 58 -3.18 2.47 -10.85
N VAL A 59 -2.64 3.55 -10.30
CA VAL A 59 -1.32 3.55 -9.65
C VAL A 59 -1.48 3.48 -8.13
N TRP A 60 -0.83 2.50 -7.51
CA TRP A 60 -0.82 2.27 -6.08
C TRP A 60 0.56 2.51 -5.48
N ASN A 61 0.60 3.09 -4.27
CA ASN A 61 1.81 3.16 -3.47
C ASN A 61 1.97 1.85 -2.67
N VAL A 62 2.95 1.03 -3.04
CA VAL A 62 3.24 -0.26 -2.40
C VAL A 62 4.57 -0.18 -1.67
N MET A 63 4.57 -0.46 -0.37
CA MET A 63 5.77 -0.57 0.44
C MET A 63 6.33 -2.00 0.38
N TYR A 64 7.59 -2.13 0.02
CA TYR A 64 8.34 -3.38 0.09
C TYR A 64 9.45 -3.20 1.12
N GLU A 65 9.27 -3.84 2.27
CA GLU A 65 10.21 -3.72 3.38
C GLU A 65 11.58 -4.33 3.06
N ASP A 66 12.59 -3.70 3.63
CA ASP A 66 13.99 -4.11 3.55
C ASP A 66 14.18 -5.60 3.86
N TRP A 67 13.75 -6.07 5.02
CA TRP A 67 14.00 -7.44 5.49
C TRP A 67 13.36 -8.48 4.58
N GLN A 68 12.17 -8.21 4.03
CA GLN A 68 11.53 -9.11 3.06
C GLN A 68 12.30 -9.12 1.75
N LEU A 69 12.67 -7.94 1.24
CA LEU A 69 13.40 -7.83 -0.01
C LEU A 69 14.79 -8.46 0.11
N GLU A 70 15.52 -8.21 1.20
CA GLU A 70 16.84 -8.78 1.44
C GLU A 70 16.81 -10.30 1.59
N CYS A 71 15.80 -10.84 2.29
CA CYS A 71 15.67 -12.26 2.59
C CYS A 71 15.19 -13.07 1.37
N CYS A 72 14.07 -12.66 0.75
CA CYS A 72 13.38 -13.47 -0.26
C CYS A 72 13.02 -12.71 -1.54
N GLY A 73 13.19 -11.39 -1.57
CA GLY A 73 12.81 -10.59 -2.73
C GLY A 73 13.83 -10.57 -3.86
N ASP A 74 13.35 -10.31 -5.07
CA ASP A 74 14.20 -10.04 -6.23
C ASP A 74 14.25 -8.54 -6.51
N PRO A 75 15.43 -7.95 -6.77
CA PRO A 75 15.54 -6.56 -7.19
C PRO A 75 14.85 -6.34 -8.53
N PHE A 76 14.09 -5.26 -8.64
CA PHE A 76 13.37 -4.81 -9.83
C PHE A 76 13.78 -3.39 -10.21
N ALA A 77 13.40 -2.94 -11.39
CA ALA A 77 13.63 -1.61 -11.93
C ALA A 77 12.32 -0.95 -12.38
N VAL A 78 12.38 0.37 -12.59
CA VAL A 78 11.28 1.09 -13.25
C VAL A 78 11.08 0.51 -14.65
N GLY A 79 9.83 0.20 -14.99
CA GLY A 79 9.43 -0.46 -16.23
C GLY A 79 9.25 -1.98 -16.12
N ASP A 80 9.74 -2.61 -15.05
CA ASP A 80 9.57 -4.05 -14.84
C ASP A 80 8.10 -4.38 -14.52
N GLU A 81 7.64 -5.50 -15.07
CA GLU A 81 6.42 -6.17 -14.60
C GLU A 81 6.77 -7.01 -13.37
N VAL A 82 5.97 -6.85 -12.31
CA VAL A 82 6.15 -7.54 -11.04
C VAL A 82 4.84 -8.16 -10.58
N THR A 83 4.93 -9.28 -9.85
CA THR A 83 3.77 -10.00 -9.34
C THR A 83 3.93 -10.27 -7.85
N TRP A 84 3.12 -9.61 -7.03
CA TRP A 84 3.25 -9.62 -5.57
C TRP A 84 1.95 -10.02 -4.87
N ARG A 85 2.07 -10.68 -3.72
CA ARG A 85 0.95 -10.74 -2.77
C ARG A 85 0.95 -9.46 -1.97
N LEU A 86 -0.21 -8.81 -1.90
CA LEU A 86 -0.35 -7.53 -1.21
C LEU A 86 -1.19 -7.67 0.05
N MET A 87 -0.85 -6.92 1.09
CA MET A 87 -1.62 -6.79 2.34
C MET A 87 -1.73 -5.33 2.71
N VAL A 88 -2.84 -4.93 3.34
CA VAL A 88 -2.94 -3.60 3.95
C VAL A 88 -2.48 -3.67 5.40
N ASP A 89 -1.45 -2.91 5.73
CA ASP A 89 -1.06 -2.65 7.10
C ASP A 89 -1.85 -1.45 7.63
N THR A 90 -2.89 -1.75 8.40
CA THR A 90 -3.75 -0.77 9.07
C THR A 90 -3.11 -0.19 10.34
N THR A 91 -1.91 -0.61 10.70
CA THR A 91 -1.16 -0.14 11.88
C THR A 91 -0.07 0.87 11.52
N ALA A 92 0.19 1.08 10.23
CA ALA A 92 1.13 2.07 9.74
C ALA A 92 0.80 3.46 10.32
N PRO A 93 1.80 4.18 10.85
CA PRO A 93 1.53 5.41 11.59
C PRO A 93 1.08 6.53 10.62
N GLU A 94 -0.17 6.97 10.80
CA GLU A 94 -0.89 7.82 9.82
C GLU A 94 -0.19 9.15 9.55
N ARG A 95 0.46 9.75 10.57
CA ARG A 95 1.13 11.04 10.41
C ARG A 95 2.32 10.94 9.46
N GLU A 96 3.04 9.83 9.52
CA GLU A 96 4.26 9.58 8.76
C GLU A 96 3.94 9.19 7.31
N TRP A 97 2.88 8.41 7.10
CA TRP A 97 2.52 7.80 5.81
C TRP A 97 1.32 8.43 5.11
N ARG A 98 0.83 9.57 5.60
CA ARG A 98 -0.45 10.18 5.15
C ARG A 98 -0.63 10.23 3.63
N ALA A 99 0.41 10.56 2.88
CA ALA A 99 0.34 10.71 1.43
C ALA A 99 0.36 9.36 0.68
N GLU A 100 0.75 8.27 1.34
CA GLU A 100 0.87 6.93 0.77
C GLU A 100 -0.17 5.95 1.33
N LEU A 101 -1.01 6.38 2.28
CA LEU A 101 -2.12 5.56 2.74
C LEU A 101 -3.09 5.32 1.58
N THR A 102 -3.42 4.06 1.38
CA THR A 102 -4.43 3.60 0.44
C THR A 102 -5.76 3.38 1.15
N GLU A 103 -6.85 3.53 0.41
CA GLU A 103 -8.18 3.07 0.79
C GLU A 103 -8.61 1.96 -0.17
N ILE A 104 -8.92 0.79 0.39
CA ILE A 104 -9.42 -0.37 -0.35
C ILE A 104 -10.82 -0.64 0.15
N GLU A 105 -11.79 -0.50 -0.75
CA GLU A 105 -13.18 -0.83 -0.48
C GLU A 105 -13.73 -1.78 -1.54
N GLY A 106 -14.48 -2.79 -1.09
CA GLY A 106 -15.16 -3.72 -1.98
C GLY A 106 -15.97 -4.79 -1.25
N PRO A 107 -16.73 -5.60 -2.00
CA PRO A 107 -17.26 -6.86 -1.48
C PRO A 107 -16.11 -7.77 -1.04
N VAL A 108 -16.37 -8.60 -0.03
CA VAL A 108 -15.39 -9.62 0.38
C VAL A 108 -15.76 -10.93 -0.30
N GLU A 109 -14.80 -11.52 -0.99
CA GLU A 109 -14.94 -12.71 -1.81
C GLU A 109 -13.98 -13.81 -1.35
N SER A 110 -14.29 -15.07 -1.66
CA SER A 110 -13.39 -16.18 -1.33
C SER A 110 -12.45 -16.42 -2.50
N ALA A 111 -11.16 -16.23 -2.29
CA ALA A 111 -10.14 -16.51 -3.30
C ALA A 111 -8.84 -17.00 -2.63
N GLY A 112 -8.15 -17.94 -3.29
CA GLY A 112 -6.90 -18.50 -2.76
C GLY A 112 -7.04 -19.25 -1.43
N GLY A 113 -8.25 -19.67 -1.05
CA GLY A 113 -8.51 -20.36 0.22
C GLY A 113 -8.76 -19.41 1.40
N GLY A 114 -8.91 -18.11 1.15
CA GLY A 114 -9.23 -17.12 2.18
C GLY A 114 -10.17 -16.01 1.71
N PRO A 115 -10.64 -15.19 2.65
CA PRO A 115 -11.42 -13.99 2.36
C PRO A 115 -10.53 -12.87 1.83
N VAL A 116 -10.88 -12.30 0.68
CA VAL A 116 -10.15 -11.21 0.02
C VAL A 116 -11.09 -10.09 -0.39
N VAL A 117 -10.55 -8.89 -0.59
CA VAL A 117 -11.22 -7.78 -1.27
C VAL A 117 -10.41 -7.39 -2.49
N CYS A 118 -11.11 -7.18 -3.61
CA CYS A 118 -10.53 -6.70 -4.86
C CYS A 118 -11.00 -5.28 -5.13
N SER A 119 -10.08 -4.36 -5.40
CA SER A 119 -10.42 -2.95 -5.69
C SER A 119 -9.34 -2.34 -6.57
N GLY A 120 -9.72 -1.71 -7.69
CA GLY A 120 -8.77 -1.08 -8.62
C GLY A 120 -7.59 -1.96 -9.01
N GLY A 121 -7.87 -3.23 -9.34
CA GLY A 121 -6.86 -4.20 -9.78
C GLY A 121 -6.03 -4.85 -8.66
N VAL A 122 -6.05 -4.35 -7.42
CA VAL A 122 -5.34 -5.00 -6.30
C VAL A 122 -6.23 -5.99 -5.56
N THR A 123 -5.63 -7.07 -5.07
CA THR A 123 -6.27 -8.06 -4.20
C THR A 123 -5.57 -8.11 -2.85
N VAL A 124 -6.31 -7.92 -1.76
CA VAL A 124 -5.77 -7.99 -0.39
C VAL A 124 -6.61 -8.91 0.49
N PRO A 125 -6.01 -9.64 1.43
CA PRO A 125 -6.73 -10.54 2.31
C PRO A 125 -7.43 -9.77 3.44
N TRP A 126 -8.52 -10.32 3.95
CA TRP A 126 -9.04 -9.96 5.26
C TRP A 126 -8.28 -10.73 6.35
N THR A 127 -7.67 -9.99 7.28
CA THR A 127 -6.82 -10.54 8.36
C THR A 127 -7.50 -10.52 9.73
N GLY A 128 -8.80 -10.20 9.79
CA GLY A 128 -9.57 -10.17 11.02
C GLY A 128 -9.83 -11.56 11.60
N SER A 129 -10.23 -11.60 12.87
CA SER A 129 -10.73 -12.81 13.52
C SER A 129 -12.25 -12.89 13.44
N GLY A 130 -12.81 -14.09 13.22
CA GLY A 130 -14.25 -14.35 13.29
C GLY A 130 -14.91 -14.55 11.93
N ALA A 131 -16.19 -14.16 11.82
CA ALA A 131 -16.89 -14.13 10.54
C ALA A 131 -16.46 -12.89 9.74
N TRP A 132 -15.96 -13.12 8.54
CA TRP A 132 -15.68 -12.06 7.58
C TRP A 132 -16.94 -11.27 7.19
N PRO A 133 -16.84 -9.94 7.08
CA PRO A 133 -17.98 -9.08 6.70
C PRO A 133 -18.30 -9.23 5.20
N PRO A 134 -19.51 -8.87 4.74
CA PRO A 134 -19.87 -8.92 3.32
C PRO A 134 -19.15 -7.85 2.49
N ARG A 135 -18.73 -6.76 3.13
CA ARG A 135 -17.94 -5.68 2.54
C ARG A 135 -16.85 -5.26 3.50
N LEU A 136 -15.72 -4.85 2.95
CA LEU A 136 -14.57 -4.38 3.73
C LEU A 136 -14.18 -2.99 3.24
N HIS A 137 -13.82 -2.13 4.19
CA HIS A 137 -13.18 -0.85 3.95
C HIS A 137 -11.90 -0.83 4.78
N LEU A 138 -10.75 -0.88 4.12
CA LEU A 138 -9.43 -0.83 4.73
C LEU A 138 -8.77 0.50 4.38
N ARG A 139 -8.14 1.11 5.38
CA ARG A 139 -7.25 2.26 5.18
C ARG A 139 -5.92 1.95 5.84
N GLY A 140 -4.84 2.03 5.08
CA GLY A 140 -3.51 1.65 5.56
C GLY A 140 -2.45 1.71 4.49
N LEU A 141 -1.25 1.22 4.79
CA LEU A 141 -0.17 1.13 3.82
C LEU A 141 -0.26 -0.21 3.08
N LEU A 142 -0.28 -0.18 1.75
CA LEU A 142 -0.24 -1.40 0.94
C LEU A 142 1.18 -1.95 0.98
N ARG A 143 1.36 -3.22 1.32
CA ARG A 143 2.66 -3.85 1.53
C ARG A 143 2.78 -5.16 0.78
N VAL A 144 4.00 -5.47 0.33
CA VAL A 144 4.34 -6.80 -0.21
C VAL A 144 4.40 -7.81 0.93
N GLU A 145 3.83 -9.00 0.75
CA GLU A 145 3.88 -10.10 1.71
C GLU A 145 4.48 -11.36 1.07
N HIS A 146 5.51 -11.92 1.70
CA HIS A 146 6.20 -13.14 1.25
C HIS A 146 6.10 -14.30 2.26
N HIS A 147 5.85 -13.98 3.53
CA HIS A 147 5.88 -14.90 4.66
C HIS A 147 4.48 -15.24 5.19
N GLY A 148 3.46 -14.49 4.77
CA GLY A 148 2.07 -14.67 5.18
C GLY A 148 1.17 -15.24 4.08
N GLY A 149 0.40 -16.26 4.45
CA GLY A 149 -0.77 -16.82 3.76
C GLY A 149 -0.67 -17.08 2.25
N GLU A 150 -1.80 -17.46 1.68
CA GLU A 150 -1.96 -17.73 0.26
C GLU A 150 -3.21 -16.99 -0.21
N TRP A 151 -3.04 -15.97 -1.03
CA TRP A 151 -4.10 -15.25 -1.71
C TRP A 151 -3.62 -14.84 -3.10
N PRO A 152 -4.53 -14.47 -4.03
CA PRO A 152 -4.15 -14.07 -5.37
C PRO A 152 -3.09 -12.97 -5.37
N ARG A 153 -2.14 -13.09 -6.29
CA ARG A 153 -1.12 -12.07 -6.51
C ARG A 153 -1.68 -10.97 -7.38
N THR A 154 -1.21 -9.75 -7.15
CA THR A 154 -1.42 -8.59 -8.03
C THR A 154 -0.22 -8.46 -8.95
N THR A 155 -0.47 -8.38 -10.26
CA THR A 155 0.54 -8.08 -11.28
C THR A 155 0.43 -6.62 -11.70
N GLY A 156 1.56 -5.94 -11.85
CA GLY A 156 1.58 -4.55 -12.32
C GLY A 156 2.96 -4.12 -12.81
N VAL A 157 3.02 -2.93 -13.40
CA VAL A 157 4.26 -2.33 -13.91
C VAL A 157 4.79 -1.32 -12.92
N VAL A 158 6.09 -1.41 -12.61
CA VAL A 158 6.77 -0.45 -11.73
C VAL A 158 6.93 0.89 -12.45
N ARG A 159 6.28 1.95 -11.95
CA ARG A 159 6.35 3.31 -12.50
C ARG A 159 7.31 4.23 -11.75
N GLY A 160 7.68 3.88 -10.53
CA GLY A 160 8.64 4.64 -9.74
C GLY A 160 9.08 3.88 -8.50
N ILE A 161 10.30 4.15 -8.04
CA ILE A 161 10.89 3.54 -6.85
C ILE A 161 11.52 4.63 -6.00
N GLN A 162 11.23 4.61 -4.70
CA GLN A 162 11.85 5.48 -3.72
C GLN A 162 12.38 4.64 -2.56
N VAL A 163 13.68 4.74 -2.27
CA VAL A 163 14.24 4.15 -1.05
C VAL A 163 13.74 4.95 0.14
N VAL A 164 13.14 4.25 1.10
CA VAL A 164 12.58 4.82 2.32
C VAL A 164 13.64 4.80 3.39
N GLY A 165 14.09 5.98 3.81
CA GLY A 165 14.92 6.13 5.01
C GLY A 165 14.09 6.58 6.21
N GLN A 166 14.27 5.96 7.37
CA GLN A 166 13.63 6.35 8.63
C GLN A 166 14.67 6.74 9.68
N GLY A 167 14.32 7.72 10.51
CA GLY A 167 15.15 8.13 11.65
C GLY A 167 14.66 7.50 12.94
N PHE A 168 15.59 6.95 13.72
CA PHE A 168 15.32 6.32 15.00
C PHE A 168 16.13 6.95 16.13
N LEU A 169 15.47 7.17 17.27
CA LEU A 169 16.12 7.48 18.53
C LEU A 169 16.04 6.20 19.38
N GLU A 170 17.19 5.56 19.60
CA GLU A 170 17.24 4.19 20.13
C GLU A 170 16.42 3.24 19.21
N GLU A 171 15.36 2.63 19.72
CA GLU A 171 14.46 1.74 18.98
C GLU A 171 13.18 2.43 18.49
N ASN A 172 13.00 3.71 18.82
CA ASN A 172 11.76 4.43 18.53
C ASN A 172 11.88 5.24 17.24
N LEU A 173 10.85 5.14 16.40
CA LEU A 173 10.70 6.02 15.24
C LEU A 173 10.62 7.48 15.67
N VAL A 174 11.33 8.34 14.94
CA VAL A 174 11.27 9.79 15.13
C VAL A 174 10.35 10.39 14.06
N PRO A 175 9.17 10.89 14.44
CA PRO A 175 8.23 11.52 13.51
C PRO A 175 8.88 12.61 12.67
N GLY A 176 8.54 12.64 11.38
CA GLY A 176 9.07 13.63 10.44
C GLY A 176 10.56 13.46 10.06
N LYS A 177 11.20 12.35 10.47
CA LYS A 177 12.55 11.99 10.01
C LYS A 177 12.55 10.94 8.89
N ARG A 178 11.38 10.70 8.27
CA ARG A 178 11.28 9.90 7.04
C ARG A 178 11.85 10.67 5.85
N THR A 179 12.52 9.96 4.98
CA THR A 179 13.13 10.47 3.75
C THR A 179 12.81 9.54 2.60
N LEU A 180 12.64 10.08 1.41
CA LEU A 180 12.38 9.34 0.18
C LEU A 180 13.46 9.71 -0.83
N ARG A 181 14.21 8.72 -1.32
CA ARG A 181 15.27 8.92 -2.31
C ARG A 181 14.88 8.19 -3.59
N PRO A 182 14.59 8.90 -4.70
CA PRO A 182 14.24 8.25 -5.95
C PRO A 182 15.42 7.42 -6.49
N VAL A 183 15.10 6.26 -7.06
CA VAL A 183 16.05 5.36 -7.74
C VAL A 183 15.36 4.72 -8.94
N ASP A 184 16.13 4.38 -9.97
CA ASP A 184 15.58 3.65 -11.14
C ASP A 184 15.61 2.13 -10.94
N ARG A 185 16.41 1.65 -9.99
CA ARG A 185 16.54 0.23 -9.64
C ARG A 185 16.50 0.03 -8.13
N CYS A 186 15.70 -0.93 -7.71
CA CYS A 186 15.57 -1.35 -6.33
C CYS A 186 16.91 -1.95 -5.83
N PRO A 187 17.47 -1.48 -4.70
CA PRO A 187 18.66 -2.09 -4.13
C PRO A 187 18.33 -3.44 -3.51
N LYS A 188 19.25 -4.41 -3.59
CA LYS A 188 19.08 -5.70 -2.88
C LYS A 188 19.46 -5.62 -1.39
N ARG A 189 20.25 -4.63 -1.01
CA ARG A 189 20.81 -4.44 0.32
C ARG A 189 20.58 -2.99 0.74
N PHE A 190 20.14 -2.80 1.96
CA PHE A 190 19.80 -1.51 2.52
C PHE A 190 20.82 -1.09 3.58
N GLU A 191 20.97 0.21 3.77
CA GLU A 191 21.84 0.76 4.80
C GLU A 191 21.16 0.67 6.18
N HIS A 192 21.56 -0.34 6.96
CA HIS A 192 21.08 -0.55 8.35
C HIS A 192 21.97 0.10 9.41
N VAL A 193 23.15 0.60 9.04
CA VAL A 193 24.22 0.89 10.00
C VAL A 193 24.57 2.37 10.01
N GLY A 194 23.66 3.19 10.50
CA GLY A 194 24.03 4.47 11.09
C GLY A 194 24.61 4.23 12.48
N ARG A 195 25.90 3.83 12.60
CA ARG A 195 26.60 4.01 13.88
C ARG A 195 26.55 5.51 14.11
N ALA A 196 25.68 5.95 15.01
CA ALA A 196 25.51 7.36 15.27
C ALA A 196 26.91 7.93 15.56
N ALA A 197 27.32 8.98 14.84
CA ALA A 197 28.62 9.62 15.05
C ALA A 197 28.83 9.80 16.55
N ALA A 198 30.03 9.55 17.10
CA ALA A 198 30.23 9.50 18.55
C ALA A 198 29.50 10.66 19.28
N GLY A 199 28.43 10.33 20.01
CA GLY A 199 27.55 11.30 20.71
C GLY A 199 26.18 11.59 20.06
N ALA A 200 25.92 11.19 18.82
CA ALA A 200 24.60 11.28 18.20
C ALA A 200 23.69 10.18 18.75
N LYS A 201 22.44 10.53 19.10
CA LYS A 201 21.42 9.55 19.52
C LYS A 201 20.49 9.14 18.38
N LEU A 202 20.51 9.88 17.28
CA LEU A 202 19.67 9.64 16.11
C LEU A 202 20.44 8.77 15.11
N ARG A 203 19.91 7.58 14.81
CA ARG A 203 20.35 6.72 13.69
C ARG A 203 19.38 6.88 12.52
N ARG A 204 19.87 6.71 11.30
CA ARG A 204 19.06 6.65 10.08
C ARG A 204 19.29 5.31 9.43
N GLU A 205 18.20 4.69 8.99
CA GLU A 205 18.19 3.36 8.39
C GLU A 205 17.31 3.39 7.14
N GLU A 206 17.71 2.68 6.10
CA GLU A 206 16.88 2.43 4.94
C GLU A 206 15.97 1.23 5.24
N THR A 207 14.66 1.46 5.32
CA THR A 207 13.66 0.47 5.81
C THR A 207 12.91 -0.21 4.66
N GLY A 208 13.37 -0.08 3.42
CA GLY A 208 12.76 -0.65 2.23
C GLY A 208 12.55 0.35 1.10
N VAL A 209 11.62 0.03 0.21
CA VAL A 209 11.24 0.87 -0.93
C VAL A 209 9.75 1.13 -0.99
N LEU A 210 9.39 2.34 -1.39
CA LEU A 210 8.05 2.69 -1.82
C LEU A 210 8.00 2.61 -3.34
N VAL A 211 7.02 1.89 -3.86
CA VAL A 211 6.86 1.60 -5.28
C VAL A 211 5.55 2.20 -5.77
N ALA A 212 5.60 2.98 -6.84
CA ALA A 212 4.43 3.32 -7.62
C ALA A 212 4.13 2.16 -8.58
N LEU A 213 3.16 1.32 -8.25
CA LEU A 213 2.78 0.14 -9.03
C LEU A 213 1.52 0.45 -9.85
N GLU A 214 1.62 0.42 -11.17
CA GLU A 214 0.47 0.56 -12.06
C GLU A 214 -0.16 -0.80 -12.34
N VAL A 215 -1.47 -0.89 -12.16
CA VAL A 215 -2.25 -2.13 -12.25
C VAL A 215 -3.46 -1.90 -13.16
N GLU A 216 -3.80 -2.91 -13.95
CA GLU A 216 -5.00 -2.95 -14.80
C GLU A 216 -6.25 -3.25 -13.95
N VAL A 217 -7.38 -2.57 -14.25
CA VAL A 217 -8.64 -2.62 -13.49
C VAL A 217 -9.76 -3.27 -14.27
#